data_AF-A0AA41FHT7-F1
#
_entry.id   AF-A0AA41FHT7-F1
#
_cell.length_a   1.000
_cell.length_b   1.000
_cell.length_c   1.000
_cell.angle_alpha   90.00
_cell.angle_beta   90.00
_cell.angle_gamma   90.00
#
_symmetry.space_group_name_H-M   'P 1'
#
loop_
_entity.id
_entity.type
_entity.pdbx_description
1 polymer ?
#
loop_
_entity_poly.entity_id
_entity_poly.type
_entity_poly.pdbx_seq_one_letter_code
_entity_poly.pdbx_strand_id
1 'polypeptide(L)' 'MKDLKIRYNNENEEIKKCEYDTIMDFIDEMESDSIDIPMRDYNVVEATFFEKRKESFVTMEELLEQCKQIVK' A
#
# COMPACT_ATOMS: atom_id res chain seq x y z
N MET A 1 3.50 4.29 -16.31
CA MET A 1 2.18 3.85 -15.82
C MET A 1 2.44 3.33 -14.42
N LYS A 2 1.64 3.72 -13.43
CA LYS A 2 1.83 3.26 -12.04
C LYS A 2 0.84 2.14 -11.77
N ASP A 3 1.35 0.98 -11.34
CA ASP A 3 0.48 -0.15 -11.02
C ASP A 3 -0.20 0.02 -9.66
N LEU A 4 0.38 0.80 -8.75
CA LEU A 4 -0.17 0.98 -7.40
C LEU A 4 0.03 2.41 -6.89
N LYS A 5 -1.06 3.05 -6.49
CA LYS A 5 -1.05 4.33 -5.75
C LYS A 5 -1.74 4.11 -4.41
N ILE A 6 -1.08 4.47 -3.33
CA ILE A 6 -1.56 4.28 -1.97
C ILE A 6 -1.74 5.64 -1.33
N ARG A 7 -2.83 5.80 -0.60
CA ARG A 7 -3.09 6.94 0.27
C ARG A 7 -3.47 6.41 1.64
N TYR A 8 -2.77 6.85 2.67
CA TYR A 8 -3.04 6.44 4.05
C TYR A 8 -2.85 7.61 5.00
N ASN A 9 -3.49 7.52 6.18
CA ASN A 9 -3.28 8.49 7.26
C ASN A 9 -2.27 7.90 8.24
N ASN A 10 -1.23 8.66 8.60
CA ASN A 10 -0.31 8.26 9.67
C ASN A 10 -0.92 8.50 11.07
N GLU A 11 -0.18 8.12 12.11
CA GLU A 11 -0.58 8.33 13.52
C GLU A 11 -0.88 9.80 13.88
N ASN A 12 -0.35 10.76 13.10
CA ASN A 12 -0.59 12.19 13.26
C ASN A 12 -1.77 12.71 12.39
N GLU A 13 -2.59 11.82 11.84
CA GLU A 13 -3.68 12.11 10.90
C GLU A 13 -3.23 12.81 9.60
N GLU A 14 -1.92 12.78 9.30
CA GLU A 14 -1.40 13.32 8.05
C GLU A 14 -1.62 12.32 6.92
N ILE A 15 -2.15 12.84 5.81
CA ILE A 15 -2.32 12.07 4.59
C ILE A 15 -0.94 11.88 3.92
N LYS A 16 -0.45 10.65 3.91
CA LYS A 16 0.68 10.22 3.09
C LYS A 16 0.19 9.61 1.79
N LYS A 17 1.03 9.73 0.76
CA LYS A 17 0.79 9.17 -0.57
C LYS A 17 2.05 8.48 -1.05
N CYS A 18 1.90 7.24 -1.52
CA CYS A 18 2.97 6.46 -2.12
C CYS A 18 2.54 6.04 -3.53
N GLU A 19 3.47 6.00 -4.48
CA GLU A 19 3.21 5.57 -5.84
C GLU A 19 4.33 4.63 -6.29
N TYR A 20 3.96 3.43 -6.72
CA TYR A 20 4.89 2.40 -7.16
C TYR A 20 4.70 2.15 -8.66
N ASP A 21 5.81 1.98 -9.38
CA ASP A 21 5.77 1.64 -10.80
C ASP A 21 5.13 0.26 -10.98
N THR A 22 5.53 -0.71 -10.17
CA THR A 22 4.93 -2.05 -10.14
C THR A 22 4.40 -2.41 -8.75
N ILE A 23 3.42 -3.34 -8.69
CA ILE A 23 2.98 -3.94 -7.42
C ILE A 23 4.15 -4.68 -6.74
N MET A 24 5.09 -5.22 -7.53
CA MET A 24 6.24 -5.95 -7.03
C MET A 24 7.19 -5.05 -6.24
N ASP A 25 7.43 -3.82 -6.72
CA ASP A 25 8.24 -2.82 -6.00
C ASP A 25 7.69 -2.56 -4.59
N PHE A 26 6.36 -2.49 -4.46
CA PHE A 26 5.70 -2.31 -3.16
C PHE A 26 5.89 -3.53 -2.24
N ILE A 27 5.74 -4.74 -2.79
CA ILE A 27 5.92 -5.98 -2.02
C ILE A 27 7.35 -6.09 -1.52
N ASP A 28 8.33 -5.87 -2.40
CA ASP A 28 9.75 -5.93 -2.07
C ASP A 28 10.12 -4.88 -1.02
N GLU A 29 9.56 -3.67 -1.12
CA GLU A 29 9.74 -2.64 -0.10
C GLU A 29 9.21 -3.10 1.27
N MET A 30 7.98 -3.64 1.31
CA MET A 30 7.31 -4.13 2.53
C MET A 30 7.95 -5.35 3.16
N GLU A 31 8.60 -6.20 2.37
CA GLU A 31 9.35 -7.37 2.87
C GLU A 31 10.79 -7.03 3.22
N SER A 32 11.26 -5.80 2.95
CA SER A 32 12.59 -5.34 3.32
C SER A 32 12.67 -5.00 4.81
N ASP A 33 13.72 -5.47 5.49
CA ASP A 33 14.04 -5.15 6.89
C ASP A 33 14.26 -3.64 7.17
N SER A 34 14.27 -2.81 6.13
CA SER A 34 14.54 -1.36 6.22
C SER A 34 13.28 -0.48 6.23
N ILE A 35 12.07 -1.05 6.25
CA ILE A 35 10.84 -0.26 6.19
C ILE A 35 10.43 0.29 7.56
N ASP A 36 10.12 1.60 7.59
CA ASP A 36 9.58 2.34 8.74
C ASP A 36 8.10 2.71 8.51
N ILE A 37 7.35 1.79 7.92
CA ILE A 37 5.91 1.92 7.64
C ILE A 37 5.18 0.99 8.61
N PRO A 38 4.60 1.50 9.73
CA PRO A 38 3.89 0.66 10.69
C PRO A 38 2.69 -0.07 10.08
N MET A 39 2.87 -1.36 9.77
CA MET A 39 1.89 -2.17 9.03
C MET A 39 0.50 -2.25 9.69
N ARG A 40 0.39 -1.98 10.99
CA ARG A 40 -0.80 -2.22 11.82
C ARG A 40 -1.44 -0.96 12.42
N ASP A 41 -0.78 0.18 12.39
CA ASP A 41 -1.26 1.40 13.10
C ASP A 41 -2.09 2.35 12.21
N TYR A 42 -2.37 1.95 10.97
CA TYR A 42 -3.13 2.79 10.04
C TYR A 42 -4.61 2.42 10.03
N ASN A 43 -5.47 3.43 10.08
CA ASN A 43 -6.93 3.27 10.19
C ASN A 43 -7.65 3.25 8.83
N VAL A 44 -7.02 3.76 7.76
CA VAL A 44 -7.58 3.79 6.40
C VAL A 44 -6.44 3.79 5.38
N VAL A 45 -6.42 2.78 4.50
CA VAL A 45 -5.51 2.68 3.37
C VAL A 45 -6.35 2.61 2.09
N GLU A 46 -6.28 3.64 1.25
CA GLU A 46 -6.89 3.63 -0.09
C GLU A 46 -5.83 3.26 -1.13
N ALA A 47 -6.08 2.22 -1.91
CA ALA A 47 -5.22 1.82 -3.01
C ALA A 47 -5.92 2.00 -4.35
N THR A 48 -5.18 2.46 -5.36
CA THR A 48 -5.59 2.48 -6.75
C THR A 48 -4.64 1.59 -7.56
N PHE A 49 -5.16 0.48 -8.04
CA PHE A 49 -4.45 -0.48 -8.88
C PHE A 49 -4.63 -0.16 -10.37
N PHE A 50 -3.54 -0.23 -11.14
CA PHE A 50 -3.49 -0.06 -12.60
C PHE A 50 -4.27 1.18 -13.08
N GLU A 51 -4.24 2.24 -12.26
CA GLU A 51 -4.94 3.52 -12.46
C GLU A 51 -6.47 3.44 -12.60
N LYS A 52 -7.08 2.28 -12.33
CA LYS A 52 -8.52 2.05 -12.57
C LYS A 52 -9.27 1.47 -11.37
N ARG A 53 -8.70 0.45 -10.72
CA ARG A 53 -9.38 -0.30 -9.66
C ARG A 53 -9.05 0.34 -8.32
N LYS A 54 -10.05 0.90 -7.65
CA LYS A 54 -9.89 1.51 -6.31
C LYS A 54 -10.43 0.58 -5.25
N GLU A 55 -9.64 0.35 -4.22
CA GLU A 55 -9.99 -0.49 -3.08
C GLU A 55 -9.54 0.17 -1.78
N SER A 56 -10.26 -0.12 -0.71
CA SER A 56 -10.00 0.42 0.62
C SER A 56 -9.69 -0.73 1.56
N PHE A 57 -8.67 -0.56 2.37
CA PHE A 57 -8.19 -1.52 3.33
C PHE A 57 -8.15 -0.88 4.71
N VAL A 58 -8.34 -1.71 5.73
CA VAL A 58 -8.24 -1.26 7.11
C VAL A 58 -6.76 -1.02 7.44
N THR A 59 -5.88 -1.92 7.01
CA THR A 59 -4.44 -1.86 7.32
C THR A 59 -3.55 -2.00 6.08
N MET A 60 -2.27 -1.64 6.23
CA MET A 60 -1.26 -1.88 5.18
C MET A 60 -0.97 -3.37 5.00
N GLU A 61 -1.13 -4.19 6.06
CA GLU A 61 -1.02 -5.65 6.01
C GLU A 61 -2.06 -6.25 5.06
N GLU A 62 -3.33 -5.84 5.14
CA GLU A 62 -4.38 -6.28 4.21
C GLU A 62 -4.09 -5.89 2.76
N LEU A 63 -3.57 -4.68 2.55
CA LEU A 63 -3.15 -4.24 1.22
C LEU A 63 -2.01 -5.12 0.68
N LEU A 64 -1.02 -5.45 1.51
CA LEU A 64 0.10 -6.31 1.14
C LEU A 64 -0.38 -7.71 0.74
N GLU A 65 -1.30 -8.30 1.50
CA GLU A 65 -1.89 -9.59 1.15
C GLU A 65 -2.63 -9.54 -0.19
N GLN A 66 -3.41 -8.48 -0.44
CA GLN A 66 -4.07 -8.31 -1.74
C GLN A 66 -3.07 -8.13 -2.88
N CYS A 67 -2.02 -7.35 -2.68
CA CYS A 67 -0.94 -7.21 -3.66
C CYS A 67 -0.34 -8.57 -3.99
N LYS A 68 -0.01 -9.39 -2.98
CA LYS A 68 0.50 -10.76 -3.17
C LYS A 68 -0.49 -11.68 -3.90
N GLN A 69 -1.79 -11.53 -3.70
CA GLN A 69 -2.81 -12.29 -4.45
C GLN A 69 -2.89 -11.88 -5.92
N ILE A 70 -2.65 -10.61 -6.25
CA ILE A 70 -2.70 -10.11 -7.63
C ILE A 70 -1.52 -10.62 -8.46
N VAL A 71 -0.32 -10.74 -7.86
CA VAL A 71 0.88 -11.24 -8.55
C VAL A 71 0.97 -12.76 -8.64
N LYS A 72 0.05 -13.48 -8.01
CA LYS A 72 0.02 -14.95 -7.93
C LYS A 72 -0.76 -15.57 -9.08
#